data_AF-A0A558J7M3-F1
#
_entry.id   AF-A0A558J7M3-F1
#
_cell.length_a   1.000
_cell.length_b   1.000
_cell.length_c   1.000
_cell.angle_alpha   90.00
_cell.angle_beta   90.00
_cell.angle_gamma   90.00
#
_symmetry.space_group_name_H-M   'P 1'
#
loop_
_entity.id
_entity.type
_entity.pdbx_description
1 polymer ?
#
loop_
_entity_poly.entity_id
_entity_poly.type
_entity_poly.pdbx_seq_one_letter_code
_entity_poly.pdbx_strand_id
1 'polypeptide(L)'
;MLTGQKRKIFWLVLMLALIGSWLPYFNILNELVWIGPLSLPLAWVLTCNIVLTFCAIVMYPLYFKPLSERIDAFESKERGHE
;
A
#
# COMPACT_ATOMS: atom_id res chain seq x y z
N MET A 1 -6.44 -10.78 12.80
CA MET A 1 -5.03 -11.01 12.42
C MET A 1 -4.99 -11.67 11.04
N LEU A 2 -4.29 -11.11 10.05
CA LEU A 2 -4.04 -11.83 8.80
C LEU A 2 -3.18 -13.07 9.11
N THR A 3 -3.66 -14.26 8.74
CA THR A 3 -2.87 -15.50 8.79
C THR A 3 -1.60 -15.36 7.93
N GLY A 4 -0.54 -16.11 8.26
CA GLY A 4 0.77 -15.98 7.60
C GLY A 4 0.70 -16.03 6.06
N GLN A 5 -0.17 -16.87 5.50
CA GLN A 5 -0.40 -16.95 4.05
C GLN A 5 -1.11 -15.72 3.48
N LYS A 6 -2.14 -15.19 4.17
CA LYS A 6 -2.84 -13.96 3.75
C LYS A 6 -1.90 -12.77 3.76
N ARG A 7 -0.97 -12.71 4.72
CA ARG A 7 0.06 -11.67 4.80
C ARG A 7 1.02 -11.72 3.60
N LYS A 8 1.45 -12.91 3.16
CA LYS A 8 2.28 -13.05 1.95
C LYS A 8 1.56 -12.58 0.70
N ILE A 9 0.29 -12.96 0.53
CA ILE A 9 -0.54 -12.52 -0.60
C ILE A 9 -0.70 -11.00 -0.59
N PHE A 10 -0.98 -10.42 0.58
CA PHE A 10 -1.09 -8.97 0.74
C PHE A 10 0.18 -8.24 0.28
N TRP A 11 1.35 -8.69 0.73
CA TRP A 11 2.63 -8.11 0.33
C TRP A 11 2.92 -8.28 -1.17
N LEU A 12 2.54 -9.43 -1.73
CA LEU A 12 2.67 -9.68 -3.16
C LEU A 12 1.78 -8.73 -3.97
N VAL A 13 0.52 -8.53 -3.56
CA VAL A 13 -0.41 -7.57 -4.20
C VAL A 13 0.14 -6.15 -4.11
N LEU A 14 0.66 -5.74 -2.95
CA LEU A 14 1.28 -4.42 -2.77
C LEU A 14 2.47 -4.22 -3.71
N MET A 15 3.38 -5.20 -3.77
CA MET A 15 4.54 -5.16 -4.67
C MET A 15 4.12 -5.14 -6.15
N LEU A 16 3.15 -5.96 -6.55
CA LEU A 16 2.66 -5.99 -7.92
C LEU A 16 1.95 -4.69 -8.31
N ALA A 17 1.14 -4.11 -7.44
CA ALA A 17 0.49 -2.82 -7.70
C ALA A 17 1.52 -1.69 -7.80
N LEU A 18 2.56 -1.74 -6.95
CA LEU A 18 3.65 -0.77 -6.99
C LEU A 18 4.48 -0.89 -8.26
N ILE A 19 4.89 -2.09 -8.68
CA ILE A 19 5.61 -2.29 -9.95
C ILE A 19 4.67 -1.96 -11.12
N GLY A 20 3.40 -2.35 -10.98
CA GLY A 20 2.27 -2.06 -11.87
C GLY A 20 2.18 -0.59 -12.28
N SER A 21 2.31 0.32 -11.31
CA SER A 21 2.20 1.75 -11.55
C SER A 21 3.32 2.33 -12.41
N TRP A 22 4.44 1.61 -12.55
CA TRP A 22 5.59 2.05 -13.35
C TRP A 22 5.55 1.57 -14.80
N LEU A 23 4.67 0.61 -15.16
CA LEU A 23 4.61 0.08 -16.53
C LEU A 23 4.49 1.17 -17.62
N PRO A 24 3.63 2.20 -17.46
CA PRO A 24 3.51 3.26 -18.46
C PRO A 24 4.81 4.03 -18.71
N TYR A 25 5.68 4.15 -17.70
CA TYR A 25 6.98 4.80 -17.84
C TYR A 25 7.96 4.01 -18.71
N PHE A 26 7.80 2.67 -18.78
CA PHE A 26 8.57 1.81 -19.67
C PHE A 26 7.96 1.71 -21.07
N ASN A 27 7.04 2.61 -21.41
CA ASN A 27 6.29 2.62 -22.67
C ASN A 27 5.37 1.39 -22.85
N ILE A 28 5.11 0.65 -21.78
CA ILE A 28 4.16 -0.48 -21.76
C ILE A 28 2.82 0.06 -21.22
N LEU A 29 1.71 -0.12 -21.96
CA LEU A 29 0.42 0.53 -21.64
C LEU A 29 0.47 2.08 -21.76
N ASN A 30 1.37 2.61 -22.59
CA ASN A 30 1.49 4.05 -22.87
C ASN A 30 0.83 4.45 -24.21
N GLU A 31 0.05 3.56 -24.80
CA GLU A 31 -0.70 3.90 -26.00
C GLU A 31 -1.79 4.91 -25.66
N LEU A 32 -1.99 5.87 -26.58
CA LEU A 32 -3.02 6.91 -26.44
C LEU A 32 -4.41 6.36 -26.80
N VAL A 33 -4.80 5.29 -26.10
CA VAL A 33 -6.12 4.70 -26.16
C VAL A 33 -6.98 5.36 -25.09
N TRP A 34 -8.19 5.75 -25.46
CA TRP A 34 -9.13 6.37 -24.53
C TRP A 34 -10.02 5.32 -23.89
N ILE A 35 -10.06 5.30 -22.56
CA ILE A 35 -10.97 4.49 -21.76
C ILE A 35 -11.96 5.46 -21.11
N GLY A 36 -13.07 5.74 -21.79
CA GLY A 36 -14.01 6.79 -21.40
C GLY A 36 -13.34 8.18 -21.47
N PRO A 37 -13.36 8.99 -20.40
CA PRO A 37 -12.68 10.30 -20.37
C PRO A 37 -11.19 10.22 -20.00
N LEU A 38 -10.66 9.05 -19.65
CA LEU A 38 -9.27 8.87 -19.24
C LEU A 38 -8.44 8.25 -20.37
N SER A 39 -7.16 8.61 -20.46
CA SER A 39 -6.21 7.85 -21.27
C SER A 39 -5.87 6.53 -20.58
N LEU A 40 -5.59 5.49 -21.37
CA LEU A 40 -5.21 4.15 -20.91
C LEU A 40 -4.07 4.16 -19.88
N PRO A 41 -2.96 4.90 -20.07
CA PRO A 41 -1.94 5.01 -19.02
C PRO A 41 -2.47 5.64 -17.74
N LEU A 42 -3.34 6.64 -17.83
CA LEU A 42 -3.89 7.33 -16.66
C LEU A 42 -4.90 6.48 -15.90
N ALA A 43 -5.77 5.75 -16.62
CA ALA A 43 -6.69 4.78 -16.04
C ALA A 43 -5.95 3.63 -15.34
N TRP A 44 -4.85 3.15 -15.92
CA TRP A 44 -4.00 2.11 -15.34
C TRP A 44 -3.32 2.59 -14.05
N VAL A 45 -2.62 3.72 -14.10
CA VAL A 45 -1.94 4.30 -12.94
C VAL A 45 -2.93 4.60 -11.82
N LEU A 46 -4.10 5.12 -12.15
CA LEU A 46 -5.16 5.39 -11.17
C LEU A 46 -5.63 4.10 -10.49
N THR A 47 -5.84 3.04 -11.26
CA THR A 47 -6.23 1.72 -10.72
C THR A 47 -5.18 1.17 -9.76
N CYS A 48 -3.89 1.22 -10.13
CA CYS A 48 -2.79 0.82 -9.25
C CYS A 48 -2.76 1.63 -7.95
N ASN A 49 -2.97 2.95 -8.04
CA ASN A 49 -3.01 3.82 -6.86
C ASN A 49 -4.19 3.51 -5.94
N ILE A 50 -5.38 3.24 -6.48
CA ILE A 50 -6.54 2.84 -5.69
C ILE A 50 -6.22 1.56 -4.89
N VAL A 51 -5.62 0.56 -5.54
CA VAL A 51 -5.20 -0.69 -4.86
C VAL A 51 -4.19 -0.41 -3.75
N LEU A 52 -3.19 0.44 -4.01
CA LEU A 52 -2.20 0.83 -3.01
C LEU A 52 -2.82 1.58 -1.82
N THR A 53 -3.80 2.46 -2.05
CA THR A 53 -4.53 3.14 -0.98
C THR A 53 -5.28 2.14 -0.10
N PHE A 54 -5.99 1.16 -0.69
CA PHE A 54 -6.64 0.11 0.08
C PHE A 54 -5.62 -0.72 0.89
N CYS A 55 -4.46 -1.02 0.31
CA CYS A 55 -3.38 -1.67 1.04
C CYS A 55 -2.92 -0.84 2.25
N ALA A 56 -2.76 0.48 2.10
CA ALA A 56 -2.39 1.36 3.21
C ALA A 56 -3.44 1.37 4.33
N ILE A 57 -4.73 1.44 3.97
CA ILE A 57 -5.85 1.37 4.92
C ILE A 57 -5.81 0.06 5.71
N VAL A 58 -5.52 -1.07 5.06
CA VAL A 58 -5.41 -2.38 5.73
C VAL A 58 -4.14 -2.48 6.58
N MET A 59 -3.03 -1.86 6.17
CA MET A 59 -1.81 -1.83 6.97
C MET A 59 -1.97 -1.04 8.26
N TYR A 60 -2.77 0.02 8.25
CA TYR A 60 -2.94 0.90 9.40
C TYR A 60 -3.33 0.14 10.70
N PRO A 61 -4.45 -0.60 10.78
CA PRO A 61 -4.81 -1.32 12.00
C PRO A 61 -3.84 -2.47 12.33
N LEU A 62 -3.09 -2.96 11.34
CA LEU A 62 -2.27 -4.16 11.46
C LEU A 62 -0.86 -3.85 11.98
N TYR A 63 -0.30 -2.72 11.57
CA TYR A 63 1.05 -2.30 11.91
C TYR A 63 1.08 -1.08 12.83
N PHE A 64 0.19 -0.09 12.66
CA PHE A 64 0.21 1.11 13.52
C PHE A 64 -0.31 0.84 14.92
N LYS A 65 -1.36 0.02 15.08
CA LYS A 65 -1.88 -0.32 16.42
C LYS A 65 -0.85 -1.02 17.33
N PRO A 66 -0.14 -2.08 16.91
CA PRO A 66 0.91 -2.66 17.75
C PRO A 66 2.14 -1.75 17.88
N LEU A 67 2.35 -0.82 16.94
CA LEU A 67 3.44 0.16 17.05
C LEU A 67 3.12 1.22 18.11
N SER A 68 1.90 1.77 18.13
CA SER A 68 1.48 2.76 19.12
C SER A 68 1.53 2.18 20.54
N GLU A 69 1.05 0.94 20.72
CA GLU A 69 1.13 0.25 22.01
C GLU A 69 2.59 0.07 22.49
N ARG A 70 3.54 -0.15 21.57
CA ARG A 70 4.97 -0.24 21.90
C ARG A 70 5.59 1.12 22.22
N ILE A 71 5.14 2.17 21.54
CA ILE A 71 5.60 3.55 21.78
C ILE A 71 5.12 4.02 23.16
N ASP A 72 3.83 3.83 23.48
CA ASP A 72 3.28 4.16 24.80
C ASP A 72 3.98 3.38 25.92
N ALA A 73 4.25 2.10 25.70
CA ALA A 73 5.00 1.28 26.65
C ALA A 73 6.44 1.78 26.84
N PHE A 74 7.09 2.25 25.79
CA PHE A 74 8.44 2.82 25.86
C PHE A 74 8.45 4.14 26.63
N GLU A 75 7.50 5.03 26.33
CA GLU A 75 7.38 6.35 27.00
C GLU A 75 7.04 6.21 28.49
N SER A 76 6.17 5.26 28.86
CA SER A 76 5.85 4.98 30.27
C SER A 76 7.04 4.42 31.06
N LYS A 77 7.95 3.69 30.39
CA LYS A 77 9.17 3.16 31.01
C LYS A 77 10.22 4.25 31.23
N GLU A 78 10.33 5.22 30.33
CA GLU A 78 11.24 6.37 30.51
C GLU A 78 10.76 7.30 31.64
N ARG A 79 9.45 7.56 31.76
CA ARG A 79 8.90 8.39 32.86
C ARG A 79 8.95 7.76 34.25
N GLY A 80 9.08 6.44 34.38
CA GLY A 80 9.23 5.75 35.67
C GLY A 80 10.68 5.68 36.17
N HIS A 81 11.63 6.22 35.41
CA HIS A 81 13.06 6.24 35.70
C HIS A 81 13.58 7.66 36.03
N GLU A 82 12.68 8.59 36.34
CA GLU A 82 12.95 9.91 36.96
C GLU A 82 12.34 9.95 38.37
#